data_AF-A0A535Y4R5-F1
#
_entry.id   AF-A0A535Y4R5-F1
#
_cell.length_a   1.000
_cell.length_b   1.000
_cell.length_c   1.000
_cell.angle_alpha   90.00
_cell.angle_beta   90.00
_cell.angle_gamma   90.00
#
_symmetry.space_group_name_H-M   'P 1'
#
loop_
_entity.id
_entity.type
_entity.pdbx_description
1 polymer ?
#
loop_
_entity_poly.entity_id
_entity_poly.type
_entity_poly.pdbx_seq_one_letter_code
_entity_poly.pdbx_strand_id
1 'polypeptide(L)'
;MAVTLLLASLASPAASFAQVQPDIADQAQIQADLVDQTQTDARTFAQTGYRVDNAALWDYFTRRGGVTTFGYPVSRDFPFQGCTAQFFQRIVLQQCGTNGVGTMNLLDEGLLPYTRMNGSTFPASDSALTAATPKVTDADYATAILAFVRANAQDTFDGQPVNFQKTFFNTISASVGGTDDPNILGLLDLEIWGAPTSKPAYDPTNSNFIYQRFQRGIMHFDKTCGCTQGLLLADYLKALMTGENLPPDLAEQAAKSPLLKVAADGTTFGTSIVRRLRCSRFCRPPRSPPIRPPLFCCRRARSRLPRRRPCPARTTV
;
A
#
# COMPACT_ATOMS: atom_id res chain seq x y z
N MET A 1 -7.94 76.09 43.89
CA MET A 1 -8.76 76.41 42.69
C MET A 1 -9.49 75.14 42.30
N ALA A 2 -10.79 75.29 42.05
CA ALA A 2 -11.80 74.26 41.87
C ALA A 2 -11.52 73.28 40.73
N VAL A 3 -11.99 72.03 40.84
CA VAL A 3 -12.96 71.44 39.89
C VAL A 3 -13.78 70.38 40.63
N THR A 4 -15.06 70.69 40.82
CA THR A 4 -16.14 69.78 41.19
C THR A 4 -16.54 69.00 39.93
N LEU A 5 -16.64 67.67 39.97
CA LEU A 5 -17.36 66.91 38.95
C LEU A 5 -18.29 65.89 39.61
N LEU A 6 -19.58 66.14 39.43
CA LEU A 6 -20.73 65.35 39.86
C LEU A 6 -21.18 64.53 38.65
N LEU A 7 -21.21 63.19 38.70
CA LEU A 7 -21.93 62.39 37.70
C LEU A 7 -22.58 61.13 38.30
N ALA A 8 -23.90 61.28 38.46
CA ALA A 8 -25.02 60.35 38.32
C ALA A 8 -24.79 58.83 38.39
N SER A 9 -25.46 58.24 39.39
CA SER A 9 -25.85 56.82 39.47
C SER A 9 -27.00 56.52 38.51
N LEU A 10 -26.85 55.50 37.66
CA LEU A 10 -27.94 54.86 36.94
C LEU A 10 -28.02 53.39 37.40
N ALA A 11 -29.03 53.10 38.23
CA ALA A 11 -29.44 51.75 38.57
C ALA A 11 -30.10 51.08 37.37
N SER A 12 -29.60 49.91 36.96
CA SER A 12 -30.24 49.05 35.97
C SER A 12 -31.09 47.99 36.67
N PRO A 13 -32.31 47.67 36.19
CA PRO A 13 -33.08 46.54 36.71
C PRO A 13 -32.55 45.23 36.10
N ALA A 14 -32.10 44.31 36.95
CA ALA A 14 -31.78 42.95 36.54
C ALA A 14 -33.09 42.18 36.27
N ALA A 15 -33.37 41.90 34.99
CA ALA A 15 -34.42 40.98 34.60
C ALA A 15 -33.99 39.55 34.99
N SER A 16 -34.80 38.92 35.84
CA SER A 16 -34.63 37.52 36.24
C SER A 16 -35.09 36.60 35.11
N PHE A 17 -34.14 36.02 34.37
CA PHE A 17 -34.41 34.93 33.45
C PHE A 17 -34.25 33.61 34.20
N ALA A 18 -35.36 32.93 34.44
CA ALA A 18 -35.36 31.54 34.88
C ALA A 18 -34.74 30.67 33.78
N GLN A 19 -33.50 30.22 33.97
CA GLN A 19 -32.92 29.21 33.10
C GLN A 19 -33.56 27.86 33.43
N VAL A 20 -34.21 27.25 32.43
CA VAL A 20 -34.54 25.83 32.43
C VAL A 20 -33.21 25.09 32.29
N GLN A 21 -32.69 24.57 33.40
CA GLN A 21 -31.53 23.69 33.41
C GLN A 21 -31.98 22.32 32.87
N PRO A 22 -31.47 21.84 31.72
CA PRO A 22 -31.75 20.47 31.29
C PRO A 22 -31.11 19.49 32.29
N ASP A 23 -31.84 18.42 32.61
CA ASP A 23 -31.37 17.37 33.53
C ASP A 23 -30.02 16.80 33.07
N ILE A 24 -29.05 16.76 33.99
CA ILE A 24 -27.65 16.37 33.74
C ILE A 24 -27.53 14.92 33.21
N ALA A 25 -28.58 14.10 33.38
CA ALA A 25 -28.64 12.73 32.86
C ALA A 25 -28.64 12.65 31.31
N ASP A 26 -29.27 13.61 30.62
CA ASP A 26 -29.40 13.60 29.16
C ASP A 26 -28.08 14.02 28.49
N GLN A 27 -27.35 14.98 29.10
CA GLN A 27 -26.03 15.40 28.61
C GLN A 27 -24.97 14.30 28.73
N ALA A 28 -25.04 13.44 29.75
CA ALA A 28 -24.10 12.32 29.91
C ALA A 28 -24.31 11.23 28.84
N GLN A 29 -25.55 11.00 28.40
CA GLN A 29 -25.84 10.03 27.34
C GLN A 29 -25.50 10.58 25.95
N ILE A 30 -25.75 11.86 25.69
CA ILE A 30 -25.34 12.52 24.44
C ILE A 30 -23.81 12.56 24.32
N GLN A 31 -23.09 12.79 25.43
CA GLN A 31 -21.62 12.75 25.42
C GLN A 31 -21.08 11.33 25.18
N ALA A 32 -21.75 10.30 25.71
CA ALA A 32 -21.39 8.88 25.53
C ALA A 32 -21.61 8.39 24.09
N ASP A 33 -22.72 8.78 23.45
CA ASP A 33 -22.97 8.46 22.04
C ASP A 33 -22.03 9.21 21.08
N LEU A 34 -21.58 10.42 21.46
CA LEU A 34 -20.59 11.18 20.68
C LEU A 34 -19.16 10.66 20.83
N VAL A 35 -18.80 10.01 21.95
CA VAL A 35 -17.50 9.31 22.06
C VAL A 35 -17.48 7.97 21.32
N ASP A 36 -18.61 7.27 21.18
CA ASP A 36 -18.69 6.04 20.35
C ASP A 36 -18.50 6.33 18.84
N GLN A 37 -18.96 7.50 18.36
CA GLN A 37 -18.81 7.92 16.96
C GLN A 37 -17.43 8.49 16.61
N THR A 38 -16.54 8.68 17.58
CA THR A 38 -15.16 9.14 17.35
C THR A 38 -14.11 8.04 17.50
N GLN A 39 -14.54 6.80 17.76
CA GLN A 39 -13.66 5.64 17.75
C GLN A 39 -13.16 5.40 16.33
N THR A 40 -11.97 5.95 16.04
CA THR A 40 -11.25 5.66 14.80
C THR A 40 -11.02 4.16 14.76
N ASP A 41 -11.64 3.47 13.80
CA ASP A 41 -11.44 2.03 13.63
C ASP A 41 -9.95 1.74 13.42
N ALA A 42 -9.33 1.09 14.40
CA ALA A 42 -7.90 0.79 14.42
C ALA A 42 -7.44 -0.03 13.21
N ARG A 43 -8.36 -0.69 12.50
CA ARG A 43 -8.08 -1.47 11.30
C ARG A 43 -8.07 -0.64 10.02
N THR A 44 -8.50 0.63 10.08
CA THR A 44 -8.61 1.53 8.93
C THR A 44 -7.43 2.49 8.88
N PHE A 45 -6.77 2.55 7.72
CA PHE A 45 -5.57 3.37 7.52
C PHE A 45 -5.88 4.52 6.57
N ALA A 46 -5.97 5.74 7.09
CA ALA A 46 -6.31 6.94 6.32
C ALA A 46 -5.28 7.26 5.21
N GLN A 47 -4.02 6.87 5.42
CA GLN A 47 -2.89 7.07 4.52
C GLN A 47 -3.13 6.45 3.13
N THR A 48 -3.79 5.29 3.10
CA THR A 48 -4.08 4.55 1.86
C THR A 48 -5.56 4.37 1.61
N GLY A 49 -6.42 4.62 2.61
CA GLY A 49 -7.86 4.44 2.56
C GLY A 49 -8.30 2.97 2.61
N TYR A 50 -7.41 2.05 2.97
CA TYR A 50 -7.71 0.63 3.08
C TYR A 50 -7.88 0.21 4.55
N ARG A 51 -8.63 -0.89 4.72
CA ARG A 51 -8.89 -1.53 6.00
C ARG A 51 -8.43 -2.98 5.95
N VAL A 52 -7.99 -3.52 7.07
CA VAL A 52 -7.74 -4.95 7.24
C VAL A 52 -8.98 -5.61 7.83
N ASP A 53 -9.91 -6.02 6.96
CA ASP A 53 -11.23 -6.52 7.35
C ASP A 53 -11.18 -7.90 8.01
N ASN A 54 -10.45 -8.83 7.38
CA ASN A 54 -10.31 -10.21 7.82
C ASN A 54 -9.59 -10.28 9.19
N ALA A 55 -10.24 -10.92 10.16
CA ALA A 55 -9.73 -11.01 11.53
C ALA A 55 -8.42 -11.80 11.66
N ALA A 56 -8.22 -12.86 10.87
CA ALA A 56 -6.99 -13.64 10.88
C ALA A 56 -5.82 -12.83 10.28
N LEU A 57 -6.06 -12.13 9.16
CA LEU A 57 -5.05 -11.24 8.57
C LEU A 57 -4.69 -10.09 9.53
N TRP A 58 -5.68 -9.53 10.22
CA TRP A 58 -5.46 -8.50 11.24
C TRP A 58 -4.64 -8.99 12.44
N ASP A 59 -4.98 -10.15 12.99
CA ASP A 59 -4.22 -10.75 14.10
C ASP A 59 -2.76 -11.01 13.70
N TYR A 60 -2.54 -11.60 12.52
CA TYR A 60 -1.19 -11.82 12.00
C TYR A 60 -0.42 -10.50 11.82
N PHE A 61 -1.01 -9.52 11.14
CA PHE A 61 -0.41 -8.20 10.92
C PHE A 61 0.02 -7.53 12.24
N THR A 62 -0.88 -7.49 13.23
CA THR A 62 -0.60 -6.85 14.52
C THR A 62 0.48 -7.58 15.34
N ARG A 63 0.47 -8.91 15.35
CA ARG A 63 1.47 -9.75 16.05
C ARG A 63 2.80 -9.89 15.32
N ARG A 64 2.97 -9.22 14.19
CA ARG A 64 4.18 -9.26 13.36
C ARG A 64 4.74 -7.86 13.07
N GLY A 65 4.38 -6.87 13.88
CA GLY A 65 4.96 -5.52 13.86
C GLY A 65 4.18 -4.50 13.03
N GLY A 66 3.02 -4.88 12.47
CA GLY A 66 2.08 -3.97 11.84
C GLY A 66 2.69 -3.13 10.73
N VAL A 67 2.40 -1.83 10.73
CA VAL A 67 2.83 -0.90 9.68
C VAL A 67 4.36 -0.83 9.54
N THR A 68 5.11 -0.98 10.63
CA THR A 68 6.57 -0.95 10.60
C THR A 68 7.13 -2.07 9.72
N THR A 69 6.56 -3.27 9.84
CA THR A 69 6.98 -4.46 9.10
C THR A 69 6.38 -4.52 7.70
N PHE A 70 5.05 -4.38 7.58
CA PHE A 70 4.32 -4.64 6.34
C PHE A 70 4.17 -3.38 5.46
N GLY A 71 4.33 -2.19 6.04
CA GLY A 71 3.78 -0.96 5.47
C GLY A 71 2.26 -0.88 5.61
N TYR A 72 1.65 0.11 4.97
CA TYR A 72 0.19 0.26 4.99
C TYR A 72 -0.50 -0.78 4.09
N PRO A 73 -1.76 -1.15 4.37
CA PRO A 73 -2.54 -1.94 3.42
C PRO A 73 -2.78 -1.13 2.15
N VAL A 74 -2.66 -1.77 0.99
CA VAL A 74 -2.84 -1.13 -0.33
C VAL A 74 -3.91 -1.82 -1.17
N SER A 75 -4.67 -2.70 -0.55
CA SER A 75 -5.82 -3.42 -1.11
C SER A 75 -6.80 -3.80 0.01
N ARG A 76 -8.02 -4.17 -0.36
CA ARG A 76 -8.90 -5.03 0.47
C ARG A 76 -8.45 -6.48 0.33
N ASP A 77 -8.98 -7.39 1.14
CA ASP A 77 -8.78 -8.82 0.90
C ASP A 77 -9.54 -9.31 -0.34
N PHE A 78 -8.94 -10.26 -1.08
CA PHE A 78 -9.52 -10.82 -2.29
C PHE A 78 -8.91 -12.20 -2.64
N PRO A 79 -9.56 -13.01 -3.49
CA PRO A 79 -8.98 -14.26 -3.97
C PRO A 79 -7.75 -13.99 -4.86
N PHE A 80 -6.60 -14.53 -4.47
CA PHE A 80 -5.36 -14.49 -5.25
C PHE A 80 -4.64 -15.83 -5.14
N GLN A 81 -4.27 -16.42 -6.28
CA GLN A 81 -3.61 -17.75 -6.35
C GLN A 81 -4.30 -18.85 -5.52
N GLY A 82 -5.63 -18.81 -5.41
CA GLY A 82 -6.42 -19.80 -4.65
C GLY A 82 -6.53 -19.54 -3.15
N CYS A 83 -5.98 -18.43 -2.64
CA CYS A 83 -6.04 -18.03 -1.23
C CYS A 83 -6.74 -16.68 -1.08
N THR A 84 -7.27 -16.40 0.12
CA THR A 84 -7.70 -15.04 0.48
C THR A 84 -6.44 -14.24 0.80
N ALA A 85 -6.12 -13.24 -0.02
CA ALA A 85 -4.92 -12.45 0.12
C ALA A 85 -5.23 -10.97 0.35
N GLN A 86 -4.35 -10.30 1.07
CA GLN A 86 -4.34 -8.84 1.19
C GLN A 86 -2.92 -8.32 1.00
N PHE A 87 -2.81 -7.31 0.14
CA PHE A 87 -1.54 -6.65 -0.17
C PHE A 87 -1.32 -5.49 0.78
N PHE A 88 -0.14 -5.48 1.37
CA PHE A 88 0.46 -4.33 2.04
C PHE A 88 1.56 -3.76 1.15
N GLN A 89 2.19 -2.65 1.52
CA GLN A 89 3.22 -2.05 0.65
C GLN A 89 4.43 -2.97 0.46
N ARG A 90 4.88 -3.66 1.52
CA ARG A 90 6.07 -4.52 1.48
C ARG A 90 5.77 -5.98 1.23
N ILE A 91 4.68 -6.49 1.80
CA ILE A 91 4.40 -7.93 1.93
C ILE A 91 2.96 -8.22 1.50
N VAL A 92 2.71 -9.41 0.97
CA VAL A 92 1.37 -9.94 0.76
C VAL A 92 1.08 -11.00 1.81
N LEU A 93 -0.01 -10.80 2.56
CA LEU A 93 -0.56 -11.83 3.45
C LEU A 93 -1.53 -12.71 2.67
N GLN A 94 -1.53 -14.00 2.97
CA GLN A 94 -2.46 -14.96 2.39
C GLN A 94 -2.96 -15.96 3.43
N GLN A 95 -4.22 -16.35 3.29
CA GLN A 95 -4.87 -17.41 4.03
C GLN A 95 -5.47 -18.42 3.05
N CYS A 96 -4.92 -19.63 3.03
CA CYS A 96 -5.28 -20.68 2.08
C CYS A 96 -6.18 -21.73 2.74
N GLY A 97 -7.47 -21.76 2.41
CA GLY A 97 -8.43 -22.67 3.05
C GLY A 97 -8.51 -22.44 4.56
N THR A 98 -8.47 -23.51 5.35
CA THR A 98 -8.46 -23.45 6.82
C THR A 98 -7.06 -23.32 7.42
N ASN A 99 -6.02 -23.19 6.59
CA ASN A 99 -4.65 -22.99 7.07
C ASN A 99 -4.49 -21.62 7.72
N GLY A 100 -3.45 -21.48 8.55
CA GLY A 100 -3.06 -20.20 9.13
C GLY A 100 -2.67 -19.16 8.09
N VAL A 101 -2.53 -17.91 8.54
CA VAL A 101 -2.03 -16.82 7.71
C VAL A 101 -0.53 -16.98 7.50
N GLY A 102 -0.09 -16.76 6.27
CA GLY A 102 1.32 -16.72 5.91
C GLY A 102 1.63 -15.56 4.97
N THR A 103 2.92 -15.39 4.70
CA THR A 103 3.46 -14.38 3.79
C THR A 103 3.86 -15.05 2.46
N MET A 104 3.61 -14.35 1.36
CA MET A 104 3.94 -14.86 0.03
C MET A 104 5.41 -14.58 -0.34
N ASN A 105 6.04 -15.50 -1.06
CA ASN A 105 7.36 -15.30 -1.66
C ASN A 105 7.23 -14.41 -2.91
N LEU A 106 7.31 -13.10 -2.73
CA LEU A 106 7.06 -12.14 -3.81
C LEU A 106 8.03 -12.26 -4.98
N LEU A 107 9.24 -12.77 -4.73
CA LEU A 107 10.31 -12.88 -5.72
C LEU A 107 10.35 -14.22 -6.45
N ASP A 108 9.37 -15.10 -6.22
CA ASP A 108 9.24 -16.37 -6.92
C ASP A 108 8.81 -16.17 -8.40
N GLU A 109 9.09 -17.18 -9.22
CA GLU A 109 8.71 -17.21 -10.62
C GLU A 109 7.19 -17.02 -10.81
N GLY A 110 6.82 -16.26 -11.84
CA GLY A 110 5.42 -15.91 -12.13
C GLY A 110 4.84 -14.77 -11.28
N LEU A 111 5.58 -14.26 -10.29
CA LEU A 111 5.22 -13.08 -9.49
C LEU A 111 6.10 -11.89 -9.88
N LEU A 112 7.12 -11.59 -9.06
CA LEU A 112 8.03 -10.46 -9.26
C LEU A 112 9.53 -10.91 -9.27
N PRO A 113 9.95 -11.85 -10.13
CA PRO A 113 11.32 -12.36 -10.17
C PRO A 113 12.32 -11.40 -10.86
N TYR A 114 11.99 -10.11 -10.97
CA TYR A 114 12.70 -9.13 -11.80
C TYR A 114 13.77 -8.37 -11.04
N THR A 115 14.87 -8.01 -11.70
CA THR A 115 16.03 -7.37 -11.07
C THR A 115 16.12 -5.87 -11.32
N ARG A 116 15.23 -5.28 -12.13
CA ARG A 116 15.18 -3.82 -12.29
C ARG A 116 13.79 -3.27 -12.02
N MET A 117 13.67 -2.27 -11.16
CA MET A 117 12.38 -1.61 -10.89
C MET A 117 12.61 -0.15 -10.56
N ASN A 118 11.92 0.74 -11.28
CA ASN A 118 11.93 2.17 -11.02
C ASN A 118 13.34 2.79 -11.04
N GLY A 119 14.21 2.32 -11.94
CA GLY A 119 15.57 2.81 -12.14
C GLY A 119 16.64 2.17 -11.23
N SER A 120 16.22 1.38 -10.24
CA SER A 120 17.13 0.60 -9.40
C SER A 120 17.42 -0.78 -9.98
N THR A 121 18.63 -1.29 -9.75
CA THR A 121 19.02 -2.65 -10.11
C THR A 121 19.40 -3.46 -8.86
N PHE A 122 18.73 -4.60 -8.70
CA PHE A 122 18.89 -5.52 -7.56
C PHE A 122 19.73 -6.74 -7.95
N PRO A 123 20.45 -7.36 -7.01
CA PRO A 123 21.10 -8.64 -7.27
C PRO A 123 20.08 -9.69 -7.72
N ALA A 124 20.49 -10.59 -8.61
CA ALA A 124 19.70 -11.77 -8.97
C ALA A 124 19.74 -12.83 -7.85
N SER A 125 18.86 -13.82 -7.92
CA SER A 125 18.95 -15.01 -7.05
C SER A 125 20.25 -15.78 -7.35
N ASP A 126 20.96 -16.17 -6.31
CA ASP A 126 22.17 -16.99 -6.36
C ASP A 126 21.80 -18.46 -6.18
N SER A 127 21.99 -19.25 -7.24
CA SER A 127 21.66 -20.68 -7.25
C SER A 127 22.46 -21.50 -6.23
N ALA A 128 23.72 -21.15 -5.97
CA ALA A 128 24.54 -21.87 -5.00
C ALA A 128 24.09 -21.54 -3.58
N LEU A 129 23.77 -20.28 -3.31
CA LEU A 129 23.25 -19.86 -2.01
C LEU A 129 21.89 -20.50 -1.73
N THR A 130 20.96 -20.45 -2.69
CA THR A 130 19.62 -21.03 -2.52
C THR A 130 19.64 -22.55 -2.39
N ALA A 131 20.56 -23.25 -3.08
CA ALA A 131 20.76 -24.68 -2.91
C ALA A 131 21.35 -25.06 -1.53
N ALA A 132 22.11 -24.15 -0.90
CA ALA A 132 22.69 -24.34 0.42
C ALA A 132 21.72 -23.99 1.58
N THR A 133 20.54 -23.44 1.27
CA THR A 133 19.54 -23.12 2.30
C THR A 133 19.06 -24.38 3.01
N PRO A 134 19.05 -24.42 4.36
CA PRO A 134 18.49 -25.52 5.14
C PRO A 134 17.05 -25.85 4.74
N LYS A 135 16.71 -27.13 4.70
CA LYS A 135 15.37 -27.57 4.27
C LYS A 135 14.46 -27.67 5.48
N VAL A 136 13.20 -27.28 5.30
CA VAL A 136 12.17 -27.35 6.35
C VAL A 136 11.93 -28.78 6.89
N THR A 137 12.38 -29.80 6.15
CA THR A 137 12.30 -31.21 6.53
C THR A 137 13.48 -31.68 7.40
N ASP A 138 14.52 -30.86 7.57
CA ASP A 138 15.71 -31.21 8.34
C ASP A 138 15.40 -31.17 9.85
N ALA A 139 15.96 -32.11 10.62
CA ALA A 139 15.64 -32.28 12.04
C ALA A 139 16.03 -31.08 12.91
N ASP A 140 17.09 -30.36 12.54
CA ASP A 140 17.63 -29.18 13.21
C ASP A 140 17.32 -27.87 12.46
N TYR A 141 16.34 -27.90 11.53
CA TYR A 141 16.01 -26.80 10.64
C TYR A 141 15.93 -25.45 11.36
N ALA A 142 15.21 -25.38 12.48
CA ALA A 142 15.01 -24.14 13.23
C ALA A 142 16.33 -23.47 13.67
N THR A 143 17.33 -24.25 14.07
CA THR A 143 18.65 -23.70 14.44
C THR A 143 19.51 -23.46 13.22
N ALA A 144 19.52 -24.41 12.28
CA ALA A 144 20.32 -24.35 11.06
C ALA A 144 19.96 -23.14 10.19
N ILE A 145 18.66 -22.82 10.05
CA ILE A 145 18.20 -21.71 9.21
C ILE A 145 18.60 -20.35 9.80
N LEU A 146 18.53 -20.17 11.12
CA LEU A 146 18.97 -18.92 11.75
C LEU A 146 20.49 -18.77 11.66
N ALA A 147 21.25 -19.85 11.80
CA ALA A 147 22.69 -19.83 11.57
C ALA A 147 23.02 -19.47 10.10
N PHE A 148 22.28 -20.02 9.15
CA PHE A 148 22.42 -19.71 7.73
C PHE A 148 22.15 -18.23 7.45
N VAL A 149 21.09 -17.65 8.02
CA VAL A 149 20.78 -16.21 7.89
C VAL A 149 21.94 -15.36 8.44
N ARG A 150 22.42 -15.65 9.66
CA ARG A 150 23.54 -14.91 10.28
C ARG A 150 24.81 -14.96 9.43
N ALA A 151 25.09 -16.10 8.80
CA ALA A 151 26.25 -16.27 7.94
C ALA A 151 26.13 -15.55 6.59
N ASN A 152 24.91 -15.29 6.11
CA ASN A 152 24.69 -14.80 4.73
C ASN A 152 24.11 -13.39 4.63
N ALA A 153 23.53 -12.84 5.70
CA ALA A 153 23.05 -11.46 5.77
C ALA A 153 23.91 -10.66 6.74
N GLN A 154 25.20 -10.49 6.44
CA GLN A 154 26.13 -9.82 7.34
C GLN A 154 25.85 -8.30 7.44
N ASP A 155 26.25 -7.70 8.58
CA ASP A 155 26.04 -6.27 8.83
C ASP A 155 27.06 -5.36 8.14
N THR A 156 28.07 -5.93 7.48
CA THR A 156 29.09 -5.19 6.75
C THR A 156 29.26 -5.73 5.32
N PHE A 157 29.47 -4.81 4.37
CA PHE A 157 29.78 -5.13 2.99
C PHE A 157 30.65 -4.02 2.39
N ASP A 158 31.84 -4.37 1.87
CA ASP A 158 32.80 -3.40 1.32
C ASP A 158 33.05 -2.19 2.23
N GLY A 159 33.21 -2.46 3.54
CA GLY A 159 33.42 -1.43 4.57
C GLY A 159 32.18 -0.61 4.94
N GLN A 160 31.03 -0.86 4.31
CA GLN A 160 29.77 -0.17 4.61
C GLN A 160 28.99 -0.91 5.70
N PRO A 161 28.38 -0.20 6.67
CA PRO A 161 27.56 -0.79 7.71
C PRO A 161 26.14 -1.07 7.20
N VAL A 162 26.00 -2.06 6.32
CA VAL A 162 24.71 -2.40 5.67
C VAL A 162 23.65 -2.93 6.63
N ASN A 163 24.01 -3.35 7.85
CA ASN A 163 23.08 -3.73 8.92
C ASN A 163 22.01 -4.78 8.54
N PHE A 164 22.21 -5.61 7.51
CA PHE A 164 21.19 -6.55 7.05
C PHE A 164 20.84 -7.60 8.11
N GLN A 165 21.81 -8.10 8.88
CA GLN A 165 21.59 -9.05 9.97
C GLN A 165 20.75 -8.40 11.06
N LYS A 166 21.17 -7.19 11.46
CA LYS A 166 20.52 -6.43 12.51
C LYS A 166 19.09 -6.08 12.11
N THR A 167 18.84 -5.65 10.88
CA THR A 167 17.49 -5.38 10.39
C THR A 167 16.64 -6.65 10.37
N PHE A 168 17.21 -7.79 9.95
CA PHE A 168 16.51 -9.07 9.97
C PHE A 168 16.05 -9.45 11.39
N PHE A 169 16.98 -9.60 12.33
CA PHE A 169 16.72 -10.11 13.69
C PHE A 169 16.09 -9.08 14.66
N ASN A 170 15.73 -7.89 14.17
CA ASN A 170 15.02 -6.87 14.95
C ASN A 170 13.75 -6.40 14.24
N THR A 171 13.22 -7.20 13.30
CA THR A 171 11.99 -6.83 12.58
C THR A 171 10.78 -6.91 13.51
N ILE A 172 10.69 -7.96 14.32
CA ILE A 172 9.65 -8.14 15.34
C ILE A 172 10.27 -7.91 16.72
N SER A 173 9.73 -6.95 17.46
CA SER A 173 10.17 -6.70 18.83
C SER A 173 9.67 -7.79 19.78
N ALA A 174 10.39 -8.00 20.88
CA ALA A 174 10.01 -8.94 21.92
C ALA A 174 8.59 -8.74 22.45
N SER A 175 8.18 -7.48 22.65
CA SER A 175 6.84 -7.11 23.08
C SER A 175 5.74 -7.52 22.09
N VAL A 176 6.01 -7.45 20.79
CA VAL A 176 5.07 -7.82 19.74
C VAL A 176 5.04 -9.34 19.54
N GLY A 177 6.23 -9.97 19.59
CA GLY A 177 6.38 -11.42 19.50
C GLY A 177 5.87 -12.16 20.75
N GLY A 178 5.71 -11.45 21.88
CA GLY A 178 5.31 -12.04 23.15
C GLY A 178 6.38 -12.95 23.78
N THR A 179 7.65 -12.72 23.44
CA THR A 179 8.78 -13.54 23.87
C THR A 179 10.09 -12.75 23.81
N ASP A 180 10.98 -13.01 24.75
CA ASP A 180 12.34 -12.47 24.77
C ASP A 180 13.37 -13.49 24.24
N ASP A 181 12.92 -14.70 23.83
CA ASP A 181 13.81 -15.73 23.27
C ASP A 181 14.28 -15.33 21.86
N PRO A 182 15.60 -15.11 21.66
CA PRO A 182 16.13 -14.65 20.38
C PRO A 182 15.99 -15.67 19.25
N ASN A 183 15.85 -16.97 19.56
CA ASN A 183 15.60 -17.99 18.54
C ASN A 183 14.15 -17.95 18.09
N ILE A 184 13.19 -17.78 19.01
CA ILE A 184 11.79 -17.64 18.64
C ILE A 184 11.60 -16.35 17.82
N LEU A 185 12.15 -15.22 18.27
CA LEU A 185 12.10 -13.97 17.51
C LEU A 185 12.73 -14.10 16.12
N GLY A 186 13.91 -14.73 16.02
CA GLY A 186 14.55 -14.99 14.72
C GLY A 186 13.71 -15.85 13.78
N LEU A 187 12.95 -16.83 14.30
CA LEU A 187 12.02 -17.62 13.48
C LEU A 187 10.79 -16.81 13.07
N LEU A 188 10.30 -15.90 13.91
CA LEU A 188 9.24 -14.96 13.53
C LEU A 188 9.71 -14.01 12.44
N ASP A 189 10.93 -13.48 12.53
CA ASP A 189 11.53 -12.62 11.52
C ASP A 189 11.77 -13.38 10.19
N LEU A 190 12.07 -14.68 10.28
CA LEU A 190 12.16 -15.56 9.11
C LEU A 190 10.80 -15.72 8.39
N GLU A 191 9.67 -15.66 9.10
CA GLU A 191 8.35 -15.62 8.43
C GLU A 191 8.20 -14.37 7.56
N ILE A 192 8.82 -13.26 7.95
CA ILE A 192 8.70 -11.97 7.24
C ILE A 192 9.59 -11.93 6.01
N TRP A 193 10.87 -12.27 6.15
CA TRP A 193 11.87 -12.11 5.10
C TRP A 193 12.13 -13.40 4.31
N GLY A 194 12.03 -14.54 4.97
CA GLY A 194 12.59 -15.81 4.49
C GLY A 194 14.12 -15.81 4.45
N ALA A 195 14.71 -16.84 3.85
CA ALA A 195 16.16 -16.99 3.76
C ALA A 195 16.78 -15.99 2.75
N PRO A 196 18.03 -15.55 2.95
CA PRO A 196 18.79 -14.84 1.94
C PRO A 196 18.90 -15.65 0.65
N THR A 197 18.65 -15.00 -0.48
CA THR A 197 18.74 -15.61 -1.82
C THR A 197 19.80 -14.97 -2.70
N SER A 198 20.45 -13.90 -2.22
CA SER A 198 21.64 -13.33 -2.87
C SER A 198 22.69 -12.91 -1.85
N LYS A 199 23.91 -12.69 -2.32
CA LYS A 199 24.88 -11.82 -1.62
C LYS A 199 24.46 -10.34 -1.75
N PRO A 200 24.94 -9.46 -0.85
CA PRO A 200 24.83 -8.03 -1.05
C PRO A 200 25.46 -7.57 -2.36
N ALA A 201 24.86 -6.58 -3.01
CA ALA A 201 25.41 -5.96 -4.20
C ALA A 201 25.05 -4.47 -4.28
N TYR A 202 25.96 -3.67 -4.82
CA TYR A 202 25.68 -2.29 -5.16
C TYR A 202 24.66 -2.18 -6.28
N ASP A 203 23.87 -1.11 -6.25
CA ASP A 203 23.16 -0.68 -7.45
C ASP A 203 24.20 -0.12 -8.47
N PRO A 204 24.35 -0.73 -9.66
CA PRO A 204 25.22 -0.20 -10.70
C PRO A 204 24.83 1.21 -11.16
N THR A 205 23.57 1.63 -10.99
CA THR A 205 23.12 2.99 -11.37
C THR A 205 23.29 3.99 -10.23
N ASN A 206 23.47 3.52 -8.99
CA ASN A 206 23.65 4.36 -7.81
C ASN A 206 24.46 3.66 -6.70
N SER A 207 25.76 3.93 -6.63
CA SER A 207 26.65 3.33 -5.63
C SER A 207 26.37 3.75 -4.18
N ASN A 208 25.41 4.62 -3.92
CA ASN A 208 24.92 4.90 -2.57
C ASN A 208 23.97 3.81 -2.05
N PHE A 209 23.45 2.96 -2.93
CA PHE A 209 22.50 1.92 -2.58
C PHE A 209 23.16 0.55 -2.64
N ILE A 210 22.94 -0.25 -1.59
CA ILE A 210 23.31 -1.66 -1.53
C ILE A 210 22.05 -2.45 -1.26
N TYR A 211 21.85 -3.53 -2.02
CA TYR A 211 20.69 -4.40 -1.88
C TYR A 211 21.10 -5.82 -1.52
N GLN A 212 20.22 -6.49 -0.78
CA GLN A 212 20.28 -7.95 -0.59
C GLN A 212 18.89 -8.55 -0.76
N ARG A 213 18.79 -9.65 -1.54
CA ARG A 213 17.56 -10.41 -1.70
C ARG A 213 17.37 -11.45 -0.61
N PHE A 214 16.12 -11.59 -0.21
CA PHE A 214 15.57 -12.67 0.60
C PHE A 214 14.38 -13.27 -0.15
N GLN A 215 13.86 -14.42 0.28
CA GLN A 215 12.74 -15.08 -0.40
C GLN A 215 11.48 -14.19 -0.54
N ARG A 216 11.23 -13.32 0.45
CA ARG A 216 10.00 -12.51 0.53
C ARG A 216 10.24 -11.01 0.44
N GLY A 217 11.50 -10.58 0.38
CA GLY A 217 11.86 -9.17 0.51
C GLY A 217 13.20 -8.83 -0.12
N ILE A 218 13.40 -7.53 -0.35
CA ILE A 218 14.72 -6.97 -0.67
C ILE A 218 14.99 -5.92 0.39
N MET A 219 16.10 -6.07 1.10
CA MET A 219 16.61 -5.01 1.95
C MET A 219 17.45 -4.04 1.13
N HIS A 220 17.29 -2.77 1.43
CA HIS A 220 17.97 -1.64 0.83
C HIS A 220 18.70 -0.88 1.92
N PHE A 221 20.02 -0.82 1.81
CA PHE A 221 20.85 0.09 2.57
C PHE A 221 21.14 1.35 1.75
N ASP A 222 20.87 2.52 2.35
CA ASP A 222 21.16 3.83 1.78
C ASP A 222 22.29 4.50 2.57
N LYS A 223 23.43 4.76 1.89
CA LYS A 223 24.61 5.41 2.47
C LYS A 223 24.33 6.79 3.03
N THR A 224 23.36 7.53 2.49
CA THR A 224 23.12 8.93 2.87
C THR A 224 22.55 9.05 4.29
N CYS A 225 21.67 8.13 4.69
CA CYS A 225 21.15 8.03 6.05
C CYS A 225 21.88 6.99 6.91
N GLY A 226 22.64 6.08 6.30
CA GLY A 226 23.19 4.90 6.97
C GLY A 226 22.10 3.92 7.44
N CYS A 227 20.96 3.91 6.75
CA CYS A 227 19.75 3.20 7.17
C CYS A 227 19.41 2.05 6.23
N THR A 228 18.86 0.97 6.80
CA THR A 228 18.50 -0.27 6.10
C THR A 228 17.02 -0.56 6.27
N GLN A 229 16.33 -0.77 5.15
CA GLN A 229 14.87 -0.95 5.13
C GLN A 229 14.41 -1.90 4.02
N GLY A 230 13.22 -2.46 4.16
CA GLY A 230 12.59 -3.27 3.11
C GLY A 230 11.99 -2.42 2.00
N LEU A 231 12.21 -2.86 0.75
CA LEU A 231 11.51 -2.31 -0.41
C LEU A 231 10.01 -2.61 -0.36
N LEU A 232 9.23 -1.71 -0.97
CA LEU A 232 7.78 -1.84 -1.11
C LEU A 232 7.44 -2.78 -2.28
N LEU A 233 7.87 -4.04 -2.21
CA LEU A 233 7.76 -4.99 -3.32
C LEU A 233 6.31 -5.34 -3.68
N ALA A 234 5.43 -5.42 -2.69
CA ALA A 234 4.03 -5.73 -2.93
C ALA A 234 3.30 -4.56 -3.64
N ASP A 235 3.76 -3.31 -3.49
CA ASP A 235 3.31 -2.19 -4.33
C ASP A 235 3.73 -2.37 -5.80
N TYR A 236 4.94 -2.86 -6.07
CA TYR A 236 5.37 -3.18 -7.45
C TYR A 236 4.61 -4.37 -8.04
N LEU A 237 4.36 -5.41 -7.24
CA LEU A 237 3.52 -6.54 -7.68
C LEU A 237 2.10 -6.07 -7.99
N LYS A 238 1.53 -5.19 -7.16
CA LYS A 238 0.25 -4.53 -7.43
C LYS A 238 0.28 -3.75 -8.74
N ALA A 239 1.30 -2.91 -8.97
CA ALA A 239 1.43 -2.15 -10.21
C ALA A 239 1.52 -3.07 -11.45
N LEU A 240 2.21 -4.20 -11.32
CA LEU A 240 2.28 -5.22 -12.36
C LEU A 240 0.92 -5.86 -12.64
N MET A 241 0.16 -6.15 -11.59
CA MET A 241 -1.17 -6.78 -11.65
C MET A 241 -2.28 -5.85 -12.14
N THR A 242 -2.12 -4.54 -12.02
CA THR A 242 -3.12 -3.56 -12.47
C THR A 242 -2.72 -2.82 -13.73
N GLY A 243 -1.42 -2.80 -14.07
CA GLY A 243 -0.86 -1.91 -15.09
C GLY A 243 -0.87 -0.43 -14.67
N GLU A 244 -1.36 -0.09 -13.48
CA GLU A 244 -1.42 1.28 -12.98
C GLU A 244 -0.10 1.64 -12.29
N ASN A 245 0.49 2.79 -12.66
CA ASN A 245 1.78 3.27 -12.14
C ASN A 245 2.92 2.24 -12.29
N LEU A 246 2.85 1.37 -13.31
CA LEU A 246 3.88 0.37 -13.59
C LEU A 246 5.14 1.04 -14.14
N PRO A 247 6.31 0.92 -13.47
CA PRO A 247 7.55 1.46 -13.98
C PRO A 247 7.92 0.87 -15.36
N PRO A 248 8.40 1.68 -16.33
CA PRO A 248 8.70 1.20 -17.68
C PRO A 248 9.74 0.06 -17.73
N ASP A 249 10.76 0.11 -16.87
CA ASP A 249 11.81 -0.90 -16.78
C ASP A 249 11.28 -2.24 -16.21
N LEU A 250 10.34 -2.18 -15.28
CA LEU A 250 9.60 -3.35 -14.79
C LEU A 250 8.66 -3.89 -15.88
N ALA A 251 7.93 -3.02 -16.58
CA ALA A 251 7.04 -3.42 -17.68
C ALA A 251 7.79 -4.17 -18.79
N GLU A 252 9.00 -3.71 -19.13
CA GLU A 252 9.86 -4.35 -20.13
C GLU A 252 10.25 -5.78 -19.72
N GLN A 253 10.73 -5.96 -18.48
CA GLN A 253 11.09 -7.30 -17.98
C GLN A 253 9.87 -8.21 -17.84
N ALA A 254 8.73 -7.64 -17.48
CA ALA A 254 7.50 -8.36 -17.26
C ALA A 254 6.64 -8.52 -18.52
N ALA A 255 7.15 -8.19 -19.71
CA ALA A 255 6.39 -8.26 -20.97
C ALA A 255 5.78 -9.65 -21.25
N LYS A 256 6.38 -10.72 -20.73
CA LYS A 256 5.87 -12.10 -20.85
C LYS A 256 5.05 -12.57 -19.65
N SER A 257 4.97 -11.77 -18.58
CA SER A 257 4.26 -12.09 -17.35
C SER A 257 2.78 -12.37 -17.59
N PRO A 258 2.23 -13.47 -17.06
CA PRO A 258 0.79 -13.68 -17.04
C PRO A 258 0.04 -12.57 -16.31
N LEU A 259 0.61 -12.02 -15.23
CA LEU A 259 -0.03 -10.97 -14.43
C LEU A 259 -0.23 -9.69 -15.24
N LEU A 260 0.77 -9.29 -16.02
CA LEU A 260 0.68 -8.10 -16.88
C LEU A 260 -0.29 -8.30 -18.04
N LYS A 261 -0.37 -9.50 -18.60
CA LYS A 261 -1.35 -9.83 -19.65
C LYS A 261 -2.78 -9.69 -19.13
N VAL A 262 -3.08 -10.26 -17.97
CA VAL A 262 -4.39 -10.15 -17.31
C VAL A 262 -4.77 -8.68 -17.05
N ALA A 263 -3.79 -7.86 -16.63
CA ALA A 263 -3.98 -6.43 -16.43
C ALA A 263 -4.35 -5.70 -17.75
N ALA A 264 -3.62 -5.99 -18.84
CA ALA A 264 -3.82 -5.38 -20.15
C ALA A 264 -5.20 -5.74 -20.76
N ASP A 265 -5.71 -6.94 -20.48
CA ASP A 265 -7.02 -7.41 -20.95
C ASP A 265 -8.19 -6.73 -20.21
N GLY A 266 -7.92 -5.85 -19.25
CA GLY A 266 -8.95 -5.17 -18.44
C GLY A 266 -9.64 -6.09 -17.43
N THR A 267 -9.16 -7.34 -17.31
CA THR A 267 -9.58 -8.32 -16.30
C THR A 267 -8.94 -7.95 -14.97
N THR A 268 -9.32 -6.80 -14.43
CA THR A 268 -8.78 -6.32 -13.16
C THR A 268 -9.13 -7.29 -12.03
N PHE A 269 -8.30 -7.34 -10.99
CA PHE A 269 -8.57 -7.98 -9.69
C PHE A 269 -9.72 -7.29 -8.90
N GLY A 270 -10.72 -6.75 -9.61
CA GLY A 270 -11.88 -6.06 -9.07
C GLY A 270 -11.56 -4.72 -8.39
N THR A 271 -12.54 -4.20 -7.66
CA THR A 271 -12.40 -3.00 -6.81
C THR A 271 -11.51 -3.24 -5.57
N SER A 272 -10.98 -4.45 -5.40
CA SER A 272 -10.16 -4.81 -4.25
C SER A 272 -8.77 -4.17 -4.29
N ILE A 273 -8.26 -3.88 -5.50
CA ILE A 273 -6.95 -3.25 -5.70
C ILE A 273 -7.07 -1.83 -6.26
N VAL A 274 -8.13 -1.55 -7.03
CA VAL A 274 -8.38 -0.25 -7.66
C VAL A 274 -9.38 0.55 -6.83
N ARG A 275 -8.90 1.62 -6.19
CA ARG A 275 -9.78 2.66 -5.66
C ARG A 275 -10.39 3.38 -6.86
N ARG A 276 -11.55 2.92 -7.34
CA ARG A 276 -12.39 3.76 -8.21
C ARG A 276 -12.79 4.98 -7.40
N LEU A 277 -12.00 6.05 -7.45
CA LEU A 277 -12.59 7.38 -7.48
C LEU A 277 -13.46 7.36 -8.73
N ARG A 278 -14.76 7.06 -8.55
CA ARG A 278 -15.74 7.40 -9.56
C ARG A 278 -15.61 8.91 -9.70
N CYS A 279 -14.87 9.36 -10.70
CA CYS A 279 -15.09 10.69 -11.24
C CYS A 279 -16.51 10.61 -11.80
N SER A 280 -17.49 11.06 -11.01
CA SER A 280 -18.87 11.17 -11.42
C SER A 280 -18.86 12.04 -12.67
N ARG A 281 -18.91 11.43 -13.86
CA ARG A 281 -19.36 12.12 -15.08
C ARG A 281 -20.84 12.42 -14.88
N PHE A 282 -21.10 13.47 -14.13
CA PHE A 282 -22.38 14.16 -14.09
C PHE A 282 -22.16 15.63 -14.44
N CYS A 283 -21.49 15.88 -15.56
CA CYS A 283 -21.71 17.11 -16.32
C CYS A 283 -22.84 16.82 -17.32
N ARG A 284 -24.09 16.85 -16.86
CA ARG A 284 -25.21 17.20 -17.73
C ARG A 284 -25.22 18.73 -17.85
N PRO A 285 -25.09 19.32 -19.05
CA PRO A 285 -25.35 20.74 -19.19
C PRO A 285 -26.86 20.99 -18.99
N PRO A 286 -27.27 22.05 -18.28
CA PRO A 286 -28.68 22.42 -18.25
C PRO A 286 -29.11 22.86 -19.66
N ARG A 287 -30.28 22.35 -20.08
CA ARG A 287 -30.96 22.74 -21.32
C ARG A 287 -31.75 24.04 -21.11
N SER A 288 -31.69 24.92 -22.13
CA SER A 288 -32.69 25.93 -22.60
C SER A 288 -32.39 27.40 -22.28
N PRO A 289 -32.91 28.39 -23.06
CA PRO A 289 -33.03 28.55 -24.54
C PRO A 289 -32.47 29.95 -25.00
N PRO A 290 -32.56 30.37 -26.29
CA PRO A 290 -31.76 31.47 -26.84
C PRO A 290 -32.45 32.84 -26.85
N ILE A 291 -31.67 33.93 -26.68
CA ILE A 291 -32.09 35.31 -26.99
C ILE A 291 -31.02 35.95 -27.90
N ARG A 292 -31.39 36.06 -29.19
CA ARG A 292 -31.00 36.94 -30.34
C ARG A 292 -29.85 37.99 -30.21
N PRO A 293 -29.40 38.61 -31.34
CA PRO A 293 -28.71 38.07 -32.52
C PRO A 293 -27.43 38.89 -32.87
N PRO A 294 -26.63 38.53 -33.90
CA PRO A 294 -25.51 39.36 -34.36
C PRO A 294 -25.89 40.26 -35.55
N LEU A 295 -25.45 41.52 -35.50
CA LEU A 295 -25.34 42.41 -36.67
C LEU A 295 -23.95 42.20 -37.27
N PHE A 296 -23.86 41.69 -38.50
CA PHE A 296 -23.36 42.44 -39.66
C PHE A 296 -23.38 41.57 -40.92
N CYS A 297 -23.67 42.26 -42.02
CA CYS A 297 -24.08 41.77 -43.32
C CYS A 297 -22.87 41.35 -44.18
N CYS A 298 -22.97 40.24 -44.93
CA CYS A 298 -22.55 40.24 -46.34
C CYS A 298 -23.10 39.05 -47.15
N ARG A 299 -24.01 39.41 -48.07
CA ARG A 299 -24.29 38.89 -49.42
C ARG A 299 -24.46 37.38 -49.72
N ARG A 300 -25.69 37.10 -50.19
CA ARG A 300 -26.14 35.94 -50.99
C ARG A 300 -25.26 35.65 -52.21
N ALA A 301 -25.00 34.36 -52.45
CA ALA A 301 -25.09 33.76 -53.79
C ALA A 301 -25.65 32.33 -53.66
N ARG A 302 -26.74 32.06 -54.40
CA ARG A 302 -27.38 30.74 -54.53
C ARG A 302 -26.64 29.94 -55.60
N SER A 303 -26.39 28.65 -55.39
CA SER A 303 -26.36 27.65 -56.48
C SER A 303 -26.43 26.20 -55.98
N ARG A 304 -27.59 25.59 -56.24
CA ARG A 304 -27.84 24.23 -56.76
C ARG A 304 -27.01 23.03 -56.24
N LEU A 305 -27.71 22.18 -55.48
CA LEU A 305 -27.58 20.70 -55.40
C LEU A 305 -27.65 20.04 -56.81
N PRO A 306 -27.12 18.81 -57.03
CA PRO A 306 -27.76 17.60 -56.48
C PRO A 306 -26.88 16.39 -56.08
N ARG A 307 -27.39 15.70 -55.04
CA ARG A 307 -27.54 14.25 -54.85
C ARG A 307 -26.46 13.29 -55.41
N ARG A 308 -25.79 12.57 -54.50
CA ARG A 308 -25.36 11.18 -54.71
C ARG A 308 -25.94 10.26 -53.63
N ARG A 309 -26.33 9.06 -54.08
CA ARG A 309 -27.08 7.98 -53.42
C ARG A 309 -26.13 6.96 -52.72
N PRO A 310 -26.65 5.95 -51.99
CA PRO A 310 -26.06 5.42 -50.76
C PRO A 310 -25.17 4.17 -50.92
N CYS A 311 -24.42 3.85 -49.85
CA CYS A 311 -23.75 2.57 -49.61
C CYS A 311 -24.76 1.41 -49.42
N PRO A 312 -24.49 0.19 -49.92
CA PRO A 312 -25.20 -1.00 -49.49
C PRO A 312 -24.54 -1.62 -48.26
N ALA A 313 -25.37 -1.99 -47.28
CA ALA A 313 -25.02 -2.89 -46.19
C ALA A 313 -24.87 -4.32 -46.72
N ARG A 314 -23.88 -5.06 -46.19
CA ARG A 314 -23.70 -6.49 -46.45
C ARG A 314 -24.09 -7.25 -45.18
N THR A 315 -25.16 -8.02 -45.29
CA THR A 315 -25.63 -8.96 -44.26
C THR A 315 -25.19 -10.38 -44.66
N THR A 316 -24.74 -11.10 -43.65
CA THR A 316 -24.57 -12.54 -43.42
C THR A 316 -25.19 -13.51 -44.44
N VAL A 317 -24.38 -14.50 -44.87
CA VAL A 317 -24.55 -15.94 -44.58
C VAL A 317 -23.16 -16.51 -44.33
#